data_AF-A0A537M3C2-F1
#
_entry.id   AF-A0A537M3C2-F1
#
_cell.length_a   1.000
_cell.length_b   1.000
_cell.length_c   1.000
_cell.angle_alpha   90.00
_cell.angle_beta   90.00
_cell.angle_gamma   90.00
#
_symmetry.space_group_name_H-M   'P 1'
#
loop_
_entity.id
_entity.type
_entity.pdbx_description
1 polymer ?
#
loop_
_entity_poly.entity_id
_entity_poly.type
_entity_poly.pdbx_seq_one_letter_code
_entity_poly.pdbx_strand_id
1 'polypeptide(L)'
;MSLYAAAAGFGLVSASVIAVAAVGFTMQFGITNLINLAYGGIMITAAFVAYGVNRAGFSIWTGLAVAAACGAAASLALHRVLYAPFLRRGT
;
A
#
# COMPACT_ATOMS: atom_id res chain seq x y z
N MET A 1 29.16 11.85 17.59
CA MET A 1 28.35 12.53 16.55
C MET A 1 27.83 11.62 15.43
N SER A 2 28.41 10.43 15.20
CA SER A 2 27.96 9.51 14.12
C SER A 2 26.61 8.83 14.39
N LEU A 3 26.32 8.40 15.64
CA LEU A 3 25.10 7.65 15.96
C LEU A 3 23.81 8.47 15.76
N TYR A 4 23.79 9.72 16.24
CA TYR A 4 22.61 10.59 16.09
C TYR A 4 22.32 10.93 14.63
N ALA A 5 23.37 11.14 13.82
CA ALA A 5 23.23 11.37 12.38
C ALA A 5 22.68 10.13 11.65
N ALA A 6 23.18 8.93 11.99
CA ALA A 6 22.66 7.68 11.46
C ALA A 6 21.20 7.45 11.87
N ALA A 7 20.87 7.64 13.14
CA ALA A 7 19.51 7.49 13.66
C ALA A 7 18.53 8.44 12.94
N ALA A 8 18.92 9.71 12.73
CA ALA A 8 18.14 10.67 11.96
C ALA A 8 17.96 10.23 10.49
N GLY A 9 19.02 9.71 9.85
CA GLY A 9 18.95 9.21 8.48
C GLY A 9 18.00 8.02 8.31
N PHE A 10 18.10 7.00 9.17
CA PHE A 10 17.18 5.87 9.16
C PHE A 10 15.73 6.28 9.47
N GLY A 11 15.55 7.22 10.41
CA GLY A 11 14.25 7.79 10.73
C GLY A 11 13.63 8.51 9.53
N LEU A 12 14.41 9.31 8.81
CA LEU A 12 13.93 10.04 7.62
C LEU A 12 13.52 9.09 6.49
N VAL A 13 14.31 8.05 6.22
CA VAL A 13 13.99 7.04 5.19
C VAL A 13 12.72 6.27 5.57
N SER A 14 12.58 5.87 6.83
CA SER A 14 11.39 5.16 7.29
C SER A 14 10.15 6.05 7.25
N ALA A 15 10.28 7.31 7.68
CA ALA A 15 9.19 8.29 7.67
C ALA A 15 8.74 8.63 6.26
N SER A 16 9.65 8.71 5.27
CA SER A 16 9.28 8.99 3.89
C SER A 16 8.47 7.84 3.25
N VAL A 17 8.77 6.59 3.57
CA VAL A 17 7.95 5.44 3.15
C VAL A 17 6.55 5.49 3.78
N ILE A 18 6.49 5.73 5.10
CA ILE A 18 5.22 5.81 5.84
C ILE A 18 4.39 7.03 5.39
N ALA A 19 5.02 8.15 5.06
CA ALA A 19 4.33 9.36 4.61
C ALA A 19 3.55 9.11 3.31
N VAL A 20 4.16 8.46 2.32
CA VAL A 20 3.46 8.11 1.07
C VAL A 20 2.31 7.13 1.33
N ALA A 21 2.53 6.14 2.21
CA ALA A 21 1.50 5.21 2.63
C ALA A 21 0.30 5.91 3.28
N ALA A 22 0.56 6.86 4.17
CA ALA A 22 -0.45 7.65 4.87
C ALA A 22 -1.25 8.52 3.90
N VAL A 23 -0.60 9.16 2.92
CA VAL A 23 -1.27 9.96 1.88
C VAL A 23 -2.24 9.11 1.05
N GLY A 24 -1.86 7.88 0.70
CA GLY A 24 -2.78 6.97 -0.01
C GLY A 24 -3.98 6.55 0.85
N PHE A 25 -3.75 6.26 2.13
CA PHE A 25 -4.81 5.93 3.07
C PHE A 25 -5.80 7.08 3.26
N THR A 26 -5.32 8.31 3.43
CA THR A 26 -6.17 9.49 3.60
C THR A 26 -6.93 9.84 2.33
N MET A 27 -6.33 9.69 1.14
CA MET A 27 -7.06 9.85 -0.12
C MET A 27 -8.19 8.83 -0.25
N GLN A 28 -7.94 7.57 0.10
CA GLN A 28 -8.98 6.55 0.05
C GLN A 28 -10.13 6.85 1.01
N PHE A 29 -9.82 7.26 2.24
CA PHE A 29 -10.82 7.68 3.21
C PHE A 29 -11.57 8.93 2.74
N GLY A 30 -10.89 9.93 2.17
CA GLY A 30 -11.49 11.19 1.74
C GLY A 30 -12.51 11.04 0.60
N ILE A 31 -12.33 10.06 -0.28
CA ILE A 31 -13.29 9.78 -1.36
C ILE A 31 -14.44 8.90 -0.89
N THR A 32 -14.14 7.89 -0.06
CA THR A 32 -15.14 6.86 0.30
C THR A 32 -15.88 7.15 1.61
N ASN A 33 -15.34 8.01 2.48
CA ASN A 33 -15.74 8.20 3.88
C ASN A 33 -15.82 6.90 4.69
N LEU A 34 -15.10 5.85 4.26
CA LEU A 34 -15.08 4.54 4.90
C LEU A 34 -13.65 4.20 5.32
N ILE A 35 -13.48 3.80 6.58
CA ILE A 35 -12.19 3.35 7.10
C ILE A 35 -11.88 1.98 6.47
N ASN A 36 -10.95 1.96 5.50
CA ASN A 36 -10.48 0.73 4.88
C ASN A 36 -9.42 0.05 5.78
N LEU A 37 -9.87 -0.77 6.72
CA LEU A 37 -8.99 -1.54 7.60
C LEU A 37 -8.09 -2.54 6.86
N ALA A 38 -8.46 -2.93 5.64
CA ALA A 38 -7.66 -3.84 4.81
C ALA A 38 -6.50 -3.13 4.07
N TYR A 39 -6.50 -1.79 4.02
CA TYR A 39 -5.53 -1.02 3.24
C TYR A 39 -4.07 -1.36 3.59
N GLY A 40 -3.75 -1.44 4.90
CA GLY A 40 -2.41 -1.82 5.34
C GLY A 40 -1.97 -3.19 4.85
N GLY A 41 -2.88 -4.18 4.88
CA GLY A 41 -2.63 -5.52 4.37
C GLY A 41 -2.41 -5.55 2.85
N ILE A 42 -3.21 -4.80 2.10
CA ILE A 42 -3.04 -4.67 0.64
C ILE A 42 -1.68 -4.05 0.30
N MET A 43 -1.29 -3.00 1.02
CA MET A 43 -0.01 -2.32 0.82
C MET A 43 1.18 -3.24 1.09
N ILE A 44 1.15 -4.00 2.19
CA ILE A 44 2.19 -4.99 2.51
C ILE A 44 2.23 -6.08 1.43
N THR A 45 1.08 -6.55 0.97
CA THR A 45 0.99 -7.55 -0.10
C THR A 45 1.64 -7.04 -1.39
N ALA A 46 1.35 -5.79 -1.79
CA ALA A 46 1.97 -5.16 -2.96
C ALA A 46 3.49 -5.04 -2.79
N ALA A 47 3.98 -4.69 -1.59
CA ALA A 47 5.42 -4.64 -1.30
C ALA A 47 6.08 -6.03 -1.46
N PHE A 48 5.44 -7.10 -0.99
CA PHE A 48 5.93 -8.47 -1.19
C PHE A 48 5.92 -8.90 -2.66
N VAL A 49 4.93 -8.47 -3.44
CA VAL A 49 4.92 -8.70 -4.89
C VAL A 49 6.12 -8.01 -5.55
N ALA A 50 6.37 -6.72 -5.25
CA ALA A 50 7.55 -6.01 -5.77
C ALA A 50 8.85 -6.72 -5.38
N TYR A 51 8.95 -7.17 -4.13
CA TYR A 51 10.10 -7.93 -3.64
C TYR A 51 10.29 -9.25 -4.39
N GLY A 52 9.22 -10.01 -4.64
CA GLY A 52 9.26 -11.25 -5.41
C GLY A 52 9.72 -11.04 -6.85
N VAL A 53 9.22 -9.99 -7.50
CA VAL A 53 9.62 -9.61 -8.87
C VAL A 53 11.09 -9.22 -8.90
N ASN A 54 11.55 -8.43 -7.93
CA ASN A 54 12.96 -8.05 -7.85
C ASN A 54 13.88 -9.25 -7.60
N ARG A 55 13.46 -10.18 -6.72
CA ARG A 55 14.19 -11.43 -6.46
C ARG A 55 14.27 -12.35 -7.67
N ALA A 56 13.29 -12.29 -8.58
CA ALA A 56 13.31 -12.99 -9.85
C ALA A 56 14.29 -12.38 -10.89
N GLY A 57 15.02 -11.32 -10.53
CA GLY A 57 16.03 -10.68 -11.38
C GLY A 57 15.48 -9.51 -12.22
N PHE A 58 14.21 -9.15 -12.07
CA PHE A 58 13.62 -8.01 -12.76
C PHE A 58 13.97 -6.69 -12.08
N SER A 59 13.89 -5.60 -12.85
CA SER A 59 14.20 -4.26 -12.34
C SER A 59 13.16 -3.77 -11.32
N ILE A 60 13.57 -2.83 -10.47
CA ILE A 60 12.68 -2.22 -9.48
C ILE A 60 11.47 -1.53 -10.14
N TRP A 61 11.64 -0.98 -11.34
CA TRP A 61 10.59 -0.31 -12.10
C TRP A 61 9.52 -1.29 -12.58
N THR A 62 9.94 -2.47 -13.04
CA THR A 62 9.00 -3.55 -13.38
C THR A 62 8.31 -4.08 -12.12
N GLY A 63 9.03 -4.21 -11.00
CA GLY A 63 8.45 -4.57 -9.71
C GLY A 63 7.39 -3.57 -9.24
N LEU A 64 7.65 -2.27 -9.42
CA LEU A 64 6.69 -1.19 -9.11
C LEU A 64 5.40 -1.32 -9.93
N ALA A 65 5.50 -1.50 -11.24
CA ALA A 65 4.34 -1.64 -12.11
C ALA A 65 3.50 -2.89 -11.76
N VAL A 66 4.16 -4.03 -11.53
CA VAL A 66 3.48 -5.29 -11.17
C VAL A 66 2.84 -5.18 -9.78
N ALA A 67 3.53 -4.63 -8.79
CA ALA A 67 2.98 -4.42 -7.46
C ALA A 67 1.78 -3.46 -7.46
N ALA A 68 1.85 -2.38 -8.24
CA ALA A 68 0.73 -1.45 -8.40
C ALA A 68 -0.48 -2.13 -9.02
N ALA A 69 -0.29 -2.93 -10.07
CA ALA A 69 -1.34 -3.70 -10.71
C ALA A 69 -1.96 -4.74 -9.75
N CYS A 70 -1.14 -5.49 -9.01
CA CYS A 70 -1.61 -6.46 -8.02
C CYS A 70 -2.36 -5.78 -6.86
N GLY A 71 -1.86 -4.66 -6.34
CA GLY A 71 -2.51 -3.89 -5.28
C GLY A 71 -3.86 -3.32 -5.72
N ALA A 72 -3.94 -2.79 -6.95
CA ALA A 72 -5.20 -2.32 -7.54
C ALA A 72 -6.20 -3.47 -7.73
N ALA A 73 -5.75 -4.61 -8.27
CA ALA A 73 -6.59 -5.79 -8.46
C ALA A 73 -7.13 -6.33 -7.13
N ALA A 74 -6.27 -6.45 -6.10
CA ALA A 74 -6.68 -6.89 -4.76
C ALA A 74 -7.67 -5.91 -4.12
N SER A 75 -7.44 -4.61 -4.23
CA SER A 75 -8.37 -3.59 -3.73
C SER A 75 -9.72 -3.64 -4.42
N LEU A 76 -9.72 -3.83 -5.75
CA LEU A 76 -10.93 -3.96 -6.53
C LEU A 76 -11.69 -5.24 -6.17
N ALA A 77 -10.99 -6.35 -5.99
CA ALA A 77 -11.59 -7.61 -5.56
C ALA A 77 -12.25 -7.47 -4.19
N LEU A 78 -11.57 -6.86 -3.21
CA LEU A 78 -12.16 -6.58 -1.89
C LEU A 78 -13.40 -5.68 -1.99
N HIS A 79 -13.32 -4.62 -2.79
CA HIS A 79 -14.48 -3.76 -3.01
C HIS A 79 -15.65 -4.50 -3.64
N ARG A 80 -15.42 -5.32 -4.66
CA ARG A 80 -16.48 -6.02 -5.39
C ARG A 80 -17.09 -7.17 -4.59
N VAL A 81 -16.27 -7.92 -3.84
CA VAL A 81 -16.70 -9.14 -3.15
C VAL A 81 -17.21 -8.87 -1.74
N LEU A 82 -16.56 -7.95 -1.02
CA LEU A 82 -16.95 -7.63 0.36
C LEU A 82 -17.76 -6.34 0.40
N TYR A 83 -17.20 -5.21 0.01
CA TYR A 83 -17.84 -3.92 0.30
C TYR A 83 -19.14 -3.68 -0.49
N ALA A 84 -19.15 -3.95 -1.79
CA ALA A 84 -20.30 -3.65 -2.65
C ALA A 84 -21.57 -4.45 -2.28
N PRO A 85 -21.51 -5.76 -1.94
CA PRO A 85 -22.69 -6.49 -1.48
C PRO A 85 -23.27 -5.97 -0.17
N PHE A 86 -22.42 -5.57 0.79
CA PHE A 86 -22.91 -5.01 2.06
C PHE A 86 -23.53 -3.63 1.86
N LEU A 87 -22.95 -2.78 1.01
CA LEU A 87 -23.53 -1.48 0.67
C LEU A 87 -24.91 -1.60 0.01
N ARG A 88 -25.13 -2.64 -0.80
CA ARG A 88 -26.39 -2.90 -1.51
C ARG A 88 -27.50 -3.51 -0.64
N ARG A 89 -27.16 -4.05 0.53
CA ARG A 89 -28.13 -4.67 1.47
C ARG A 89 -28.54 -3.75 2.63
N GLY A 90 -28.01 -2.53 2.68
CA GLY A 90 -28.34 -1.50 3.68
C GLY A 90 -29.55 -0.63 3.34
N THR A 91 -30.32 -0.98 2.30
CA THR A 91 -31.67 -0.47 2.00
C THR A 91 -32.67 -1.59 2.16
#